data_AF-Q0W4J4-F1
#
_entry.id   AF-Q0W4J4-F1
#
_cell.length_a   1.000
_cell.length_b   1.000
_cell.length_c   1.000
_cell.angle_alpha   90.00
_cell.angle_beta   90.00
_cell.angle_gamma   90.00
#
_symmetry.space_group_name_H-M   'P 1'
#
loop_
_entity.id
_entity.type
_entity.pdbx_description
1 polymer ?
#
loop_
_entity_poly.entity_id
_entity_poly.type
_entity_poly.pdbx_seq_one_letter_code
_entity_poly.pdbx_strand_id
1 'polypeptide(L)'
;MTRETLLDRVIALLWKAEFTLSEKCDIRPRSFDVAARRGKTLLLVKVLSNIEGMSEETSQEMRRLSVLFNGSPIVIGEHTNDHPLEIGAVYLRYGIPCVNIETLHDFFIEEVPPLVYAAPGGLYVEIDGETLRSLREAKNISLGELAMALGVSRRTISKYESGMNATIEAALKLEEILDAPIACPVNMIVMFERTAKDADPSPNDLRNASALEKEALGTLMHIGFEVFHTTKAPFNALSQDDAAKMITGVSDYNEAMLKKAKFMSSLADVAGTYSLFIVKGPHRPKAVGNTLLIKSEELKQFDDRSDLFDLLLSREVKKANAGK
;
A
#
# COMPACT_ATOMS: atom_id res chain seq x y z
N MET A 1 2.61 -2.61 22.89
CA MET A 1 1.37 -1.80 22.99
C MET A 1 0.19 -2.65 22.52
N THR A 2 -1.07 -2.23 22.61
CA THR A 2 -2.13 -2.96 21.86
C THR A 2 -2.11 -2.52 20.41
N ARG A 3 -2.51 -3.42 19.50
CA ARG A 3 -2.60 -3.13 18.06
C ARG A 3 -3.56 -1.97 17.76
N GLU A 4 -4.69 -1.91 18.47
CA GLU A 4 -5.67 -0.82 18.36
C GLU A 4 -5.08 0.53 18.77
N THR A 5 -4.35 0.59 19.89
CA THR A 5 -3.64 1.82 20.29
C THR A 5 -2.56 2.21 19.27
N LEU A 6 -1.89 1.24 18.63
CA LEU A 6 -0.94 1.52 17.55
C LEU A 6 -1.62 2.12 16.34
N LEU A 7 -2.75 1.55 15.92
CA LEU A 7 -3.53 2.07 14.80
C LEU A 7 -3.99 3.51 15.07
N ASP A 8 -4.44 3.81 16.29
CA ASP A 8 -4.85 5.16 16.67
C ASP A 8 -3.69 6.17 16.60
N ARG A 9 -2.50 5.78 17.07
CA ARG A 9 -1.30 6.64 16.96
C ARG A 9 -0.87 6.84 15.51
N VAL A 10 -0.92 5.79 14.68
CA VAL A 10 -0.61 5.89 13.24
C VAL A 10 -1.57 6.83 12.53
N ILE A 11 -2.87 6.76 12.84
CA ILE A 11 -3.89 7.67 12.30
C ILE A 11 -3.63 9.11 12.72
N ALA A 12 -3.33 9.35 13.99
CA ALA A 12 -3.01 10.69 14.48
C ALA A 12 -1.74 11.26 13.82
N LEU A 13 -0.72 10.42 13.61
CA LEU A 13 0.52 10.80 12.94
C LEU A 13 0.27 11.15 11.47
N LEU A 14 -0.44 10.29 10.72
CA LEU A 14 -0.75 10.55 9.31
C LEU A 14 -1.62 11.79 9.15
N TRP A 15 -2.56 12.04 10.07
CA TRP A 15 -3.33 13.28 10.10
C TRP A 15 -2.45 14.51 10.33
N LYS A 16 -1.52 14.45 11.30
CA LYS A 16 -0.52 15.50 11.53
C LYS A 16 0.38 15.72 10.32
N ALA A 17 0.66 14.66 9.55
CA ALA A 17 1.40 14.70 8.29
C ALA A 17 0.56 15.16 7.08
N GLU A 18 -0.63 15.73 7.32
CA GLU A 18 -1.54 16.28 6.30
C GLU A 18 -2.12 15.24 5.32
N PHE A 19 -2.21 13.97 5.74
CA PHE A 19 -2.97 12.97 4.98
C PHE A 19 -4.47 13.09 5.24
N THR A 20 -5.26 12.96 4.17
CA THR A 20 -6.68 12.63 4.27
C THR A 20 -6.82 11.13 4.50
N LEU A 21 -7.57 10.73 5.51
CA LEU A 21 -7.68 9.34 5.96
C LEU A 21 -9.06 8.76 5.66
N SER A 22 -9.09 7.49 5.27
CA SER A 22 -10.34 6.72 5.27
C SER A 22 -10.78 6.42 6.70
N GLU A 23 -12.03 6.01 6.86
CA GLU A 23 -12.49 5.32 8.06
C GLU A 23 -11.60 4.12 8.36
N LYS A 24 -11.49 3.77 9.65
CA LYS A 24 -10.80 2.54 10.07
C LYS A 24 -11.54 1.35 9.48
N CYS A 25 -10.84 0.45 8.82
CA CYS A 25 -11.43 -0.80 8.37
C CYS A 25 -11.69 -1.68 9.58
N ASP A 26 -12.95 -1.87 9.97
CA ASP A 26 -13.36 -2.82 11.00
C ASP A 26 -13.93 -4.14 10.39
N ILE A 27 -14.16 -4.15 9.08
CA ILE A 27 -14.70 -5.27 8.30
C ILE A 27 -13.63 -6.35 8.03
N ARG A 28 -14.05 -7.62 7.94
CA ARG A 28 -13.22 -8.75 7.49
C ARG A 28 -13.69 -9.25 6.11
N PRO A 29 -12.78 -9.76 5.26
CA PRO A 29 -11.33 -9.80 5.45
C PRO A 29 -10.69 -8.41 5.34
N ARG A 30 -9.48 -8.25 5.87
CA ARG A 30 -8.84 -6.95 6.10
C ARG A 30 -7.37 -6.94 5.69
N SER A 31 -7.11 -6.70 4.40
CA SER A 31 -5.75 -6.60 3.86
C SER A 31 -5.02 -5.32 4.28
N PHE A 32 -5.74 -4.27 4.67
CA PHE A 32 -5.20 -3.03 5.24
C PHE A 32 -6.19 -2.47 6.28
N ASP A 33 -5.70 -1.64 7.20
CA ASP A 33 -6.49 -1.08 8.31
C ASP A 33 -7.00 0.34 8.03
N VAL A 34 -6.28 1.11 7.22
CA VAL A 34 -6.68 2.47 6.81
C VAL A 34 -6.02 2.83 5.48
N ALA A 35 -6.69 3.62 4.64
CA ALA A 35 -6.07 4.25 3.48
C ALA A 35 -5.79 5.73 3.78
N ALA A 36 -4.69 6.25 3.26
CA ALA A 36 -4.26 7.64 3.50
C ALA A 36 -3.80 8.29 2.21
N ARG A 37 -4.28 9.50 1.89
CA ARG A 37 -3.90 10.26 0.69
C ARG A 37 -3.25 11.61 1.05
N ARG A 38 -2.08 11.89 0.48
CA ARG A 38 -1.44 13.21 0.50
C ARG A 38 -0.91 13.55 -0.90
N GLY A 39 -1.55 14.50 -1.58
CA GLY A 39 -1.23 14.82 -2.98
C GLY A 39 -1.35 13.60 -3.88
N LYS A 40 -0.27 13.22 -4.56
CA LYS A 40 -0.22 12.01 -5.42
C LYS A 40 -0.03 10.71 -4.64
N THR A 41 0.43 10.78 -3.39
CA THR A 41 0.74 9.60 -2.58
C THR A 41 -0.52 9.03 -1.96
N LEU A 42 -0.87 7.78 -2.31
CA LEU A 42 -1.83 6.96 -1.58
C LEU A 42 -1.10 5.87 -0.83
N LEU A 43 -1.39 5.72 0.45
CA LEU A 43 -0.91 4.62 1.28
C LEU A 43 -2.07 3.68 1.59
N LEU A 44 -1.85 2.38 1.40
CA LEU A 44 -2.65 1.35 2.06
C LEU A 44 -1.85 0.93 3.30
N VAL A 45 -2.37 1.21 4.49
CA VAL A 45 -1.64 1.06 5.74
C VAL A 45 -2.18 -0.15 6.50
N LYS A 46 -1.28 -1.09 6.81
CA LYS A 46 -1.57 -2.25 7.66
C LYS A 46 -0.88 -2.07 9.01
N VAL A 47 -1.57 -2.36 10.11
CA VAL A 47 -1.00 -2.25 11.46
C VAL A 47 -1.00 -3.60 12.16
N LEU A 48 0.20 -4.04 12.59
CA LEU A 48 0.45 -5.33 13.24
C LEU A 48 1.46 -5.15 14.37
N SER A 49 1.26 -5.74 15.55
CA SER A 49 2.33 -5.74 16.57
C SER A 49 3.55 -6.52 16.07
N ASN A 50 3.33 -7.72 15.49
CA ASN A 50 4.36 -8.52 14.86
C ASN A 50 4.20 -8.52 13.33
N ILE A 51 5.20 -8.00 12.60
CA ILE A 51 5.14 -7.91 11.13
C ILE A 51 5.20 -9.30 10.45
N GLU A 52 5.75 -10.30 11.12
CA GLU A 52 5.81 -11.68 10.62
C GLU A 52 4.45 -12.39 10.69
N GLY A 53 3.51 -11.83 11.47
CA GLY A 53 2.11 -12.26 11.49
C GLY A 53 1.33 -11.94 10.22
N MET A 54 1.89 -11.18 9.28
CA MET A 54 1.29 -10.94 7.97
C MET A 54 1.41 -12.19 7.10
N SER A 55 0.28 -12.69 6.59
CA SER A 55 0.25 -13.84 5.68
C SER A 55 0.62 -13.45 4.25
N GLU A 56 1.14 -14.40 3.48
CA GLU A 56 1.51 -14.17 2.08
C GLU A 56 0.32 -13.73 1.23
N GLU A 57 -0.84 -14.37 1.39
CA GLU A 57 -2.04 -14.05 0.62
C GLU A 57 -2.52 -12.62 0.92
N THR A 58 -2.40 -12.20 2.19
CA THR A 58 -2.74 -10.84 2.60
C THR A 58 -1.79 -9.83 1.95
N SER A 59 -0.50 -10.11 1.94
CA SER A 59 0.50 -9.24 1.32
C SER A 59 0.37 -9.17 -0.21
N GLN A 60 0.11 -10.30 -0.86
CA GLN A 60 -0.16 -10.35 -2.29
C GLN A 60 -1.40 -9.52 -2.64
N GLU A 61 -2.50 -9.66 -1.90
CA GLU A 61 -3.68 -8.82 -2.10
C GLU A 61 -3.36 -7.34 -1.89
N MET A 62 -2.64 -7.00 -0.82
CA MET A 62 -2.30 -5.61 -0.51
C MET A 62 -1.44 -4.99 -1.61
N ARG A 63 -0.44 -5.72 -2.14
CA ARG A 63 0.37 -5.30 -3.29
C ARG A 63 -0.51 -5.09 -4.52
N ARG A 64 -1.41 -6.04 -4.83
CA ARG A 64 -2.34 -5.94 -5.97
C ARG A 64 -3.26 -4.74 -5.87
N LEU A 65 -3.85 -4.49 -4.70
CA LEU A 65 -4.64 -3.30 -4.44
C LEU A 65 -3.83 -2.02 -4.60
N SER A 66 -2.59 -1.98 -4.12
CA SER A 66 -1.70 -0.83 -4.32
C SER A 66 -1.46 -0.54 -5.80
N VAL A 67 -1.24 -1.56 -6.62
CA VAL A 67 -1.18 -1.38 -8.08
C VAL A 67 -2.50 -0.84 -8.62
N LEU A 68 -3.62 -1.46 -8.26
CA LEU A 68 -4.94 -1.07 -8.76
C LEU A 68 -5.34 0.34 -8.32
N PHE A 69 -4.94 0.82 -7.14
CA PHE A 69 -5.23 2.18 -6.68
C PHE A 69 -4.15 3.21 -7.06
N ASN A 70 -3.08 2.79 -7.74
CA ASN A 70 -1.87 3.62 -7.96
C ASN A 70 -1.34 4.19 -6.62
N GLY A 71 -1.19 3.33 -5.62
CA GLY A 71 -0.70 3.64 -4.30
C GLY A 71 0.44 2.73 -3.85
N SER A 72 0.86 2.90 -2.59
CA SER A 72 1.94 2.17 -1.94
C SER A 72 1.40 1.41 -0.73
N PRO A 73 1.69 0.11 -0.57
CA PRO A 73 1.39 -0.59 0.66
C PRO A 73 2.49 -0.31 1.70
N ILE A 74 2.13 -0.17 2.96
CA ILE A 74 3.08 -0.05 4.07
C ILE A 74 2.54 -0.74 5.31
N VAL A 75 3.42 -1.42 6.05
CA VAL A 75 3.10 -2.04 7.34
C VAL A 75 3.75 -1.24 8.45
N ILE A 76 2.95 -0.88 9.45
CA ILE A 76 3.45 -0.31 10.69
C ILE A 76 3.38 -1.38 11.77
N GLY A 77 4.51 -1.68 12.39
CA GLY A 77 4.57 -2.66 13.47
C GLY A 77 5.62 -2.39 14.53
N GLU A 78 5.66 -3.25 15.54
CA GLU A 78 6.52 -3.07 16.71
C GLU A 78 7.73 -4.01 16.67
N HIS A 79 7.57 -5.25 16.20
CA HIS A 79 8.62 -6.27 16.29
C HIS A 79 8.51 -7.38 15.22
N THR A 80 9.57 -8.17 15.08
CA THR A 80 9.60 -9.52 14.48
C THR A 80 9.39 -10.58 15.58
N ASN A 81 9.47 -11.88 15.28
CA ASN A 81 9.47 -12.91 16.33
C ASN A 81 10.67 -12.80 17.28
N ASP A 82 11.80 -12.31 16.79
CA ASP A 82 13.08 -12.37 17.51
C ASP A 82 13.46 -11.05 18.19
N HIS A 83 13.07 -9.90 17.61
CA HIS A 83 13.50 -8.60 18.12
C HIS A 83 12.55 -7.45 17.73
N PRO A 84 12.59 -6.30 18.44
CA PRO A 84 11.90 -5.08 18.04
C PRO A 84 12.36 -4.57 16.67
N LEU A 85 11.47 -3.86 15.96
CA LEU A 85 11.89 -3.13 14.76
C LEU A 85 12.76 -1.94 15.17
N GLU A 86 13.96 -1.89 14.61
CA GLU A 86 14.92 -0.81 14.85
C GLU A 86 14.42 0.52 14.28
N ILE A 87 14.59 1.60 15.05
CA ILE A 87 14.23 2.95 14.62
C ILE A 87 15.17 3.38 13.48
N GLY A 88 14.61 3.96 12.42
CA GLY A 88 15.36 4.36 11.23
C GLY A 88 15.69 3.21 10.28
N ALA A 89 15.18 2.01 10.52
CA ALA A 89 15.40 0.83 9.68
C ALA A 89 14.11 0.35 8.98
N VAL A 90 14.20 0.06 7.69
CA VAL A 90 13.11 -0.52 6.89
C VAL A 90 13.25 -2.03 6.84
N TYR A 91 12.24 -2.74 7.33
CA TYR A 91 12.10 -4.19 7.17
C TYR A 91 11.25 -4.48 5.94
N LEU A 92 11.43 -5.66 5.34
CA LEU A 92 10.61 -6.10 4.21
C LEU A 92 9.88 -7.38 4.56
N ARG A 93 8.56 -7.39 4.35
CA ARG A 93 7.73 -8.60 4.45
C ARG A 93 7.00 -8.80 3.14
N TYR A 94 7.38 -9.85 2.40
CA TYR A 94 6.91 -10.10 1.03
C TYR A 94 7.09 -8.89 0.10
N GLY A 95 8.19 -8.16 0.27
CA GLY A 95 8.51 -6.94 -0.47
C GLY A 95 7.82 -5.67 0.04
N ILE A 96 6.86 -5.76 0.96
CA ILE A 96 6.18 -4.57 1.52
C ILE A 96 7.06 -3.94 2.62
N PRO A 97 7.33 -2.62 2.58
CA PRO A 97 8.02 -1.89 3.64
C PRO A 97 7.31 -2.02 4.99
N CYS A 98 8.06 -2.37 6.02
CA CYS A 98 7.62 -2.57 7.38
C CYS A 98 8.48 -1.72 8.32
N VAL A 99 7.86 -0.82 9.08
CA VAL A 99 8.59 0.10 9.99
C VAL A 99 7.85 0.29 11.30
N ASN A 100 8.55 0.79 12.32
CA ASN A 100 7.91 1.29 13.54
C ASN A 100 7.35 2.70 13.35
N ILE A 101 6.59 3.16 14.34
CA ILE A 101 5.90 4.45 14.29
C ILE A 101 6.86 5.64 14.37
N GLU A 102 8.01 5.46 15.03
CA GLU A 102 9.08 6.45 15.12
C GLU A 102 9.68 6.72 13.73
N THR A 103 10.00 5.66 12.98
CA THR A 103 10.49 5.79 11.60
C THR A 103 9.44 6.38 10.67
N LEU A 104 8.15 6.05 10.89
CA LEU A 104 7.03 6.66 10.15
C LEU A 104 6.93 8.17 10.43
N HIS A 105 7.17 8.58 11.67
CA HIS A 105 7.17 9.98 12.10
C HIS A 105 8.30 10.74 11.41
N ASP A 106 9.53 10.22 11.52
CA ASP A 106 10.70 10.87 10.94
C ASP A 106 10.53 11.06 9.43
N PHE A 107 9.98 10.06 8.74
CA PHE A 107 9.77 10.15 7.30
C PHE A 107 8.68 11.15 6.87
N PHE A 108 7.53 11.16 7.52
CA PHE A 108 6.37 11.96 7.06
C PHE A 108 6.22 13.32 7.73
N ILE A 109 6.76 13.50 8.93
CA ILE A 109 6.69 14.73 9.73
C ILE A 109 8.01 15.49 9.67
N GLU A 110 9.12 14.82 9.93
CA GLU A 110 10.45 15.46 9.96
C GLU A 110 11.13 15.46 8.58
N GLU A 111 10.53 14.79 7.59
CA GLU A 111 11.05 14.63 6.23
C GLU A 111 12.46 14.00 6.17
N VAL A 112 12.78 13.14 7.14
CA VAL A 112 14.06 12.41 7.25
C VAL A 112 13.86 10.95 6.79
N PRO A 113 14.45 10.53 5.66
CA PRO A 113 14.32 9.16 5.20
C PRO A 113 15.20 8.18 5.99
N PRO A 114 14.73 6.94 6.22
CA PRO A 114 15.58 5.90 6.78
C PRO A 114 16.73 5.59 5.81
N LEU A 115 17.93 5.41 6.34
CA LEU A 115 19.13 5.04 5.56
C LEU A 115 19.46 3.55 5.68
N VAL A 116 18.77 2.85 6.58
CA VAL A 116 19.05 1.47 6.95
C VAL A 116 17.89 0.58 6.50
N TYR A 117 18.20 -0.62 6.06
CA TYR A 117 17.22 -1.68 5.87
C TYR A 117 17.69 -3.00 6.48
N ALA A 118 16.75 -3.86 6.82
CA ALA A 118 17.01 -5.18 7.37
C ALA A 118 17.03 -6.23 6.26
N ALA A 119 18.02 -7.12 6.31
CA ALA A 119 18.13 -8.29 5.45
C ALA A 119 18.68 -9.49 6.23
N PRO A 120 18.65 -10.72 5.67
CA PRO A 120 19.23 -11.88 6.34
C PRO A 120 20.68 -11.61 6.76
N GLY A 121 20.95 -11.71 8.07
CA GLY A 121 22.28 -11.47 8.65
C GLY A 121 22.45 -10.13 9.37
N GLY A 122 21.48 -9.20 9.27
CA GLY A 122 21.48 -7.96 10.06
C GLY A 122 20.99 -6.73 9.31
N LEU A 123 21.53 -5.58 9.71
CA LEU A 123 21.18 -4.28 9.15
C LEU A 123 22.24 -3.81 8.15
N TYR A 124 21.75 -3.25 7.06
CA TYR A 124 22.56 -2.83 5.93
C TYR A 124 22.15 -1.44 5.44
N VAL A 125 23.09 -0.83 4.71
CA VAL A 125 22.96 0.47 4.07
C VAL A 125 23.31 0.28 2.60
N GLU A 126 22.52 0.85 1.70
CA GLU A 126 22.88 0.95 0.29
C GLU A 126 23.88 2.09 0.13
N ILE A 127 25.00 1.84 -0.56
CA ILE A 127 26.07 2.81 -0.73
C ILE A 127 25.91 3.51 -2.08
N ASP A 128 25.97 4.84 -2.07
CA ASP A 128 26.13 5.65 -3.28
C ASP A 128 27.54 5.42 -3.83
N GLY A 129 27.63 4.47 -4.77
CA GLY A 129 28.90 4.03 -5.33
C GLY A 129 29.64 5.13 -6.11
N GLU A 130 28.91 6.04 -6.74
CA GLU A 130 29.48 7.15 -7.50
C GLU A 130 30.02 8.24 -6.55
N THR A 131 29.27 8.57 -5.50
CA THR A 131 29.76 9.47 -4.43
C THR A 131 30.97 8.87 -3.72
N LEU A 132 30.94 7.58 -3.38
CA LEU A 132 32.07 6.87 -2.78
C LEU A 132 33.33 6.95 -3.65
N ARG A 133 33.21 6.64 -4.95
CA ARG A 133 34.33 6.71 -5.90
C ARG A 133 34.90 8.13 -5.98
N SER A 134 34.02 9.12 -6.13
CA SER A 134 34.39 10.52 -6.28
C SER A 134 35.12 11.07 -5.05
N LEU A 135 34.63 10.79 -3.84
CA LEU A 135 35.26 11.20 -2.59
C LEU A 135 36.63 10.54 -2.39
N ARG A 136 36.72 9.24 -2.68
CA ARG A 136 37.96 8.49 -2.57
C ARG A 136 39.04 9.08 -3.50
N GLU A 137 38.67 9.34 -4.75
CA GLU A 137 39.58 9.91 -5.76
C GLU A 137 39.98 11.35 -5.44
N ALA A 138 39.04 12.17 -4.95
CA ALA A 138 39.34 13.54 -4.50
C ALA A 138 40.36 13.58 -3.35
N LYS A 139 40.36 12.56 -2.48
CA LYS A 139 41.35 12.39 -1.40
C LYS A 139 42.62 11.64 -1.83
N ASN A 140 42.76 11.27 -3.11
CA ASN A 140 43.86 10.46 -3.63
C ASN A 140 44.06 9.12 -2.90
N ILE A 141 42.98 8.52 -2.41
CA ILE A 141 43.02 7.23 -1.73
C ILE A 141 42.86 6.12 -2.77
N SER A 142 43.77 5.16 -2.79
CA SER A 142 43.64 3.98 -3.64
C SER A 142 42.59 3.00 -3.08
N LEU A 143 42.02 2.16 -3.94
CA LEU A 143 41.15 1.05 -3.50
C LEU A 143 41.85 0.15 -2.46
N GLY A 144 43.18 0.02 -2.56
CA GLY A 144 44.00 -0.74 -1.63
C GLY A 144 44.07 -0.13 -0.24
N GLU A 145 44.34 1.17 -0.16
CA GLU A 145 44.41 1.90 1.11
C GLU A 145 43.06 1.89 1.82
N LEU A 146 41.98 2.16 1.09
CA LEU A 146 40.63 2.13 1.66
C LEU A 146 40.27 0.73 2.16
N ALA A 147 40.57 -0.32 1.37
CA ALA A 147 40.33 -1.70 1.76
C ALA A 147 41.10 -2.10 3.03
N MET A 148 42.36 -1.69 3.15
CA MET A 148 43.17 -1.93 4.35
C MET A 148 42.60 -1.22 5.57
N ALA A 149 42.18 0.04 5.43
CA ALA A 149 41.57 0.81 6.52
C ALA A 149 40.26 0.18 7.03
N LEU A 150 39.46 -0.42 6.13
CA LEU A 150 38.21 -1.10 6.48
C LEU A 150 38.38 -2.57 6.90
N GLY A 151 39.56 -3.17 6.71
CA GLY A 151 39.78 -4.59 6.96
C GLY A 151 39.03 -5.51 5.97
N VAL A 152 38.78 -5.04 4.75
CA VAL A 152 38.07 -5.79 3.70
C VAL A 152 38.94 -6.00 2.47
N SER A 153 38.46 -6.79 1.51
CA SER A 153 39.18 -6.99 0.25
C SER A 153 39.07 -5.77 -0.67
N ARG A 154 40.08 -5.52 -1.53
CA ARG A 154 39.98 -4.53 -2.62
C ARG A 154 38.73 -4.74 -3.49
N ARG A 155 38.35 -6.00 -3.70
CA ARG A 155 37.14 -6.38 -4.44
C ARG A 155 35.87 -5.89 -3.74
N THR A 156 35.84 -5.87 -2.41
CA THR A 156 34.70 -5.37 -1.63
C THR A 156 34.49 -3.88 -1.86
N ILE A 157 35.55 -3.08 -1.79
CA ILE A 157 35.48 -1.63 -2.07
C ILE A 157 34.99 -1.38 -3.50
N SER A 158 35.54 -2.10 -4.48
CA SER A 158 35.08 -2.00 -5.87
C SER A 158 33.60 -2.35 -6.04
N LYS A 159 33.08 -3.31 -5.26
CA LYS A 159 31.65 -3.62 -5.25
C LYS A 159 30.83 -2.53 -4.57
N TYR A 160 31.29 -1.93 -3.47
CA TYR A 160 30.62 -0.77 -2.86
C TYR A 160 30.53 0.39 -3.84
N GLU A 161 31.60 0.68 -4.59
CA GLU A 161 31.58 1.66 -5.68
C GLU A 161 30.67 1.28 -6.86
N SER A 162 30.17 0.05 -6.89
CA SER A 162 29.19 -0.42 -7.88
C SER A 162 27.77 -0.51 -7.29
N GLY A 163 27.53 0.05 -6.09
CA GLY A 163 26.22 0.04 -5.42
C GLY A 163 25.96 -1.19 -4.55
N MET A 164 26.99 -1.94 -4.14
CA MET A 164 26.81 -3.03 -3.18
C MET A 164 26.47 -2.49 -1.78
N ASN A 165 25.56 -3.19 -1.11
CA ASN A 165 25.16 -2.91 0.26
C ASN A 165 26.29 -3.21 1.26
N ALA A 166 26.41 -2.37 2.28
CA ALA A 166 27.37 -2.51 3.37
C ALA A 166 26.65 -2.67 4.71
N THR A 167 27.31 -3.32 5.67
CA THR A 167 26.86 -3.27 7.07
C THR A 167 26.96 -1.84 7.59
N ILE A 168 26.13 -1.45 8.57
CA ILE A 168 26.20 -0.12 9.20
C ILE A 168 27.63 0.23 9.65
N GLU A 169 28.34 -0.70 10.30
CA GLU A 169 29.70 -0.46 10.78
C GLU A 169 30.68 -0.10 9.65
N ALA A 170 30.59 -0.80 8.52
CA ALA A 170 31.42 -0.53 7.35
C ALA A 170 31.05 0.80 6.68
N ALA A 171 29.76 1.13 6.61
CA ALA A 171 29.29 2.42 6.09
C ALA A 171 29.79 3.59 6.96
N LEU A 172 29.65 3.50 8.28
CA LEU A 172 30.13 4.54 9.21
C LEU A 172 31.66 4.73 9.12
N LYS A 173 32.43 3.64 9.06
CA LYS A 173 33.89 3.71 8.86
C LYS A 173 34.26 4.36 7.54
N LEU A 174 33.53 4.06 6.47
CA LEU A 174 33.72 4.70 5.17
C LEU A 174 33.43 6.21 5.25
N GLU A 175 32.31 6.59 5.85
CA GLU A 175 31.94 8.01 6.05
C GLU A 175 32.95 8.75 6.92
N GLU A 176 33.52 8.11 7.95
CA GLU A 176 34.57 8.71 8.80
C GLU A 176 35.87 8.95 8.02
N ILE A 177 36.32 7.98 7.21
CA ILE A 177 37.53 8.12 6.38
C ILE A 177 37.33 9.20 5.31
N LEU A 178 36.15 9.23 4.70
CA LEU A 178 35.83 10.13 3.59
C LEU A 178 35.29 11.48 4.04
N ASP A 179 34.93 11.63 5.31
CA ASP A 179 34.37 12.84 5.93
C ASP A 179 33.15 13.38 5.17
N ALA A 180 32.28 12.48 4.72
CA ALA A 180 31.07 12.80 3.96
C ALA A 180 30.09 11.61 3.95
N PRO A 181 28.76 11.88 3.87
CA PRO A 181 27.77 10.82 3.80
C PRO A 181 27.81 10.10 2.47
N ILE A 182 27.65 8.77 2.51
CA ILE A 182 27.59 7.91 1.31
C ILE A 182 26.37 6.99 1.31
N ALA A 183 25.55 7.01 2.36
CA ALA A 183 24.35 6.20 2.48
C ALA A 183 23.21 6.70 1.58
N CYS A 184 22.63 5.81 0.79
CA CYS A 184 21.41 6.10 0.04
C CYS A 184 20.16 6.00 0.94
N PRO A 185 19.17 6.89 0.76
CA PRO A 185 17.90 6.76 1.46
C PRO A 185 17.10 5.55 0.96
N VAL A 186 16.48 4.83 1.89
CA VAL A 186 15.60 3.71 1.60
C VAL A 186 14.20 4.22 1.28
N ASN A 187 13.70 3.91 0.09
CA ASN A 187 12.38 4.31 -0.34
C ASN A 187 11.28 3.49 0.35
N MET A 188 10.44 4.15 1.16
CA MET A 188 9.26 3.53 1.79
C MET A 188 7.97 3.67 0.98
N ILE A 189 7.93 4.55 -0.03
CA ILE A 189 6.79 4.71 -0.94
C ILE A 189 7.08 3.89 -2.19
N VAL A 190 6.71 2.61 -2.12
CA VAL A 190 7.00 1.62 -3.16
C VAL A 190 5.81 1.49 -4.11
N MET A 191 6.06 1.77 -5.39
CA MET A 191 5.11 1.51 -6.46
C MET A 191 5.39 0.13 -7.04
N PHE A 192 4.52 -0.84 -6.74
CA PHE A 192 4.61 -2.15 -7.36
C PHE A 192 4.18 -2.08 -8.82
N GLU A 193 4.87 -2.83 -9.67
CA GLU A 193 4.45 -3.06 -11.04
C GLU A 193 3.61 -4.33 -11.13
N ARG A 194 2.71 -4.41 -12.13
CA ARG A 194 2.05 -5.67 -12.46
C ARG A 194 3.10 -6.64 -13.01
N THR A 195 3.64 -7.51 -12.17
CA THR A 195 4.53 -8.56 -12.65
C THR A 195 3.73 -9.76 -13.14
N ALA A 196 4.23 -10.47 -14.16
CA ALA A 196 3.63 -11.72 -14.62
C ALA A 196 3.62 -12.82 -13.51
N LYS A 197 4.51 -12.72 -12.52
CA LYS A 197 4.57 -13.66 -11.38
C LYS A 197 3.50 -13.37 -10.32
N ASP A 198 3.05 -12.12 -10.20
CA ASP A 198 1.94 -11.73 -9.33
C ASP A 198 0.58 -11.84 -10.07
N ALA A 199 0.55 -12.33 -11.32
CA ALA A 199 -0.58 -12.23 -12.26
C ALA A 199 -1.77 -13.17 -12.00
N ASP A 200 -1.82 -13.90 -10.87
CA ASP A 200 -2.96 -14.75 -10.49
C ASP A 200 -3.70 -14.20 -9.24
N PRO A 201 -5.02 -13.96 -9.28
CA PRO A 201 -5.93 -14.01 -10.42
C PRO A 201 -5.69 -12.92 -11.48
N SER A 202 -5.77 -13.31 -12.75
CA SER A 202 -5.85 -12.38 -13.87
C SER A 202 -7.14 -11.55 -13.76
N PRO A 203 -7.23 -10.40 -14.46
CA PRO A 203 -8.51 -9.71 -14.58
C PRO A 203 -9.60 -10.69 -15.03
N ASN A 204 -10.82 -10.48 -14.54
CA ASN A 204 -12.02 -11.26 -14.85
C ASN A 204 -12.02 -12.72 -14.38
N ASP A 205 -11.06 -13.12 -13.54
CA ASP A 205 -11.08 -14.46 -12.93
C ASP A 205 -11.96 -14.50 -11.68
N LEU A 206 -13.05 -15.26 -11.79
CA LEU A 206 -14.04 -15.46 -10.73
C LEU A 206 -14.03 -16.88 -10.17
N ARG A 207 -12.97 -17.68 -10.37
CA ARG A 207 -12.92 -19.10 -9.92
C ARG A 207 -13.26 -19.26 -8.43
N ASN A 208 -12.69 -18.38 -7.60
CA ASN A 208 -12.85 -18.37 -6.14
C ASN A 208 -14.03 -17.52 -5.63
N ALA A 209 -14.82 -16.94 -6.53
CA ALA A 209 -15.98 -16.13 -6.18
C ALA A 209 -17.19 -17.02 -5.82
N SER A 210 -18.00 -16.55 -4.88
CA SER A 210 -19.29 -17.16 -4.54
C SER A 210 -20.27 -17.11 -5.73
N ALA A 211 -21.34 -17.90 -5.67
CA ALA A 211 -22.36 -17.88 -6.73
C ALA A 211 -22.97 -16.48 -6.94
N LEU A 212 -23.20 -15.75 -5.85
CA LEU A 212 -23.72 -14.38 -5.90
C LEU A 212 -22.72 -13.41 -6.52
N GLU A 213 -21.45 -13.51 -6.15
CA GLU A 213 -20.39 -12.71 -6.77
C GLU A 213 -20.21 -13.04 -8.26
N LYS A 214 -20.27 -14.32 -8.65
CA LYS A 214 -20.18 -14.72 -10.07
C LYS A 214 -21.28 -14.08 -10.92
N GLU A 215 -22.51 -14.05 -10.41
CA GLU A 215 -23.63 -13.39 -11.08
C GLU A 215 -23.43 -11.87 -11.18
N ALA A 216 -23.17 -11.22 -10.05
CA ALA A 216 -23.05 -9.77 -9.95
C ALA A 216 -21.83 -9.24 -10.72
N LEU A 217 -20.66 -9.80 -10.48
CA LEU A 217 -19.40 -9.40 -11.12
C LEU A 217 -19.35 -9.83 -12.59
N GLY A 218 -19.94 -10.98 -12.94
CA GLY A 218 -20.09 -11.39 -14.33
C GLY A 218 -20.96 -10.42 -15.14
N THR A 219 -21.96 -9.79 -14.49
CA THR A 219 -22.76 -8.73 -15.13
C THR A 219 -21.90 -7.48 -15.39
N LEU A 220 -21.06 -7.05 -14.43
CA LEU A 220 -20.10 -5.96 -14.66
C LEU A 220 -19.13 -6.26 -15.81
N MET A 221 -18.64 -7.49 -15.89
CA MET A 221 -17.80 -7.93 -17.00
C MET A 221 -18.53 -7.85 -18.34
N HIS A 222 -19.81 -8.24 -18.39
CA HIS A 222 -20.62 -8.17 -19.59
C HIS A 222 -20.88 -6.73 -20.06
N ILE A 223 -21.06 -5.81 -19.11
CA ILE A 223 -21.17 -4.36 -19.38
C ILE A 223 -19.86 -3.78 -19.95
N GLY A 224 -18.74 -4.48 -19.76
CA GLY A 224 -17.42 -4.15 -20.34
C GLY A 224 -16.36 -3.74 -19.32
N PHE A 225 -16.64 -3.86 -18.02
CA PHE A 225 -15.64 -3.59 -16.99
C PHE A 225 -14.58 -4.68 -16.94
N GLU A 226 -13.33 -4.27 -16.74
CA GLU A 226 -12.28 -5.19 -16.30
C GLU A 226 -12.39 -5.33 -14.77
N VAL A 227 -12.74 -6.52 -14.28
CA VAL A 227 -13.06 -6.78 -12.87
C VAL A 227 -11.96 -7.56 -12.18
N PHE A 228 -11.44 -7.05 -11.07
CA PHE A 228 -10.45 -7.68 -10.22
C PHE A 228 -11.13 -8.19 -8.95
N HIS A 229 -11.43 -9.48 -8.89
CA HIS A 229 -11.99 -10.12 -7.69
C HIS A 229 -10.96 -10.08 -6.55
N THR A 230 -11.44 -9.80 -5.34
CA THR A 230 -10.63 -9.70 -4.13
C THR A 230 -11.09 -10.69 -3.08
N THR A 231 -10.15 -11.39 -2.44
CA THR A 231 -10.43 -12.39 -1.41
C THR A 231 -9.95 -11.98 -0.02
N LYS A 232 -9.08 -10.98 0.07
CA LYS A 232 -8.54 -10.46 1.35
C LYS A 232 -8.86 -8.98 1.58
N ALA A 233 -9.58 -8.33 0.67
CA ALA A 233 -10.02 -6.95 0.80
C ALA A 233 -11.37 -6.80 1.52
N PRO A 234 -11.66 -5.64 2.12
CA PRO A 234 -12.96 -5.31 2.70
C PRO A 234 -14.06 -4.99 1.67
N PHE A 235 -13.86 -5.38 0.41
CA PHE A 235 -14.80 -5.30 -0.73
C PHE A 235 -14.64 -6.58 -1.57
N ASN A 236 -15.49 -6.77 -2.57
CA ASN A 236 -15.54 -8.02 -3.33
C ASN A 236 -14.76 -7.92 -4.65
N ALA A 237 -14.70 -6.73 -5.23
CA ALA A 237 -13.89 -6.49 -6.40
C ALA A 237 -13.48 -5.02 -6.53
N LEU A 238 -12.46 -4.77 -7.33
CA LEU A 238 -12.17 -3.48 -7.91
C LEU A 238 -12.33 -3.61 -9.42
N SER A 239 -13.15 -2.76 -10.02
CA SER A 239 -13.41 -2.74 -11.45
C SER A 239 -12.79 -1.50 -12.06
N GLN A 240 -12.27 -1.59 -13.28
CA GLN A 240 -11.72 -0.44 -13.99
C GLN A 240 -12.27 -0.33 -15.41
N ASP A 241 -12.31 0.92 -15.86
CA ASP A 241 -12.49 1.37 -17.23
C ASP A 241 -11.29 2.27 -17.59
N ASP A 242 -11.15 2.64 -18.86
CA ASP A 242 -10.10 3.51 -19.41
C ASP A 242 -9.96 4.83 -18.65
N ALA A 243 -11.05 5.33 -18.04
CA ALA A 243 -11.08 6.62 -17.34
C ALA A 243 -11.20 6.54 -15.82
N ALA A 244 -11.76 5.45 -15.26
CA ALA A 244 -12.22 5.44 -13.88
C ALA A 244 -12.14 4.07 -13.22
N LYS A 245 -12.01 4.08 -11.89
CA LYS A 245 -11.96 2.89 -11.03
C LYS A 245 -13.16 2.87 -10.09
N MET A 246 -13.67 1.68 -9.81
CA MET A 246 -14.85 1.48 -8.98
C MET A 246 -14.63 0.32 -8.02
N ILE A 247 -14.82 0.57 -6.73
CA ILE A 247 -14.83 -0.48 -5.71
C ILE A 247 -16.23 -1.08 -5.67
N THR A 248 -16.31 -2.41 -5.72
CA THR A 248 -17.58 -3.14 -5.75
C THR A 248 -17.75 -4.04 -4.54
N GLY A 249 -18.89 -3.89 -3.85
CA GLY A 249 -19.37 -4.80 -2.82
C GLY A 249 -20.50 -5.66 -3.35
N VAL A 250 -20.58 -6.92 -2.91
CA VAL A 250 -21.63 -7.87 -3.28
C VAL A 250 -22.08 -8.63 -2.04
N SER A 251 -23.37 -8.54 -1.69
CA SER A 251 -23.97 -9.33 -0.61
C SER A 251 -25.50 -9.23 -0.62
N ASP A 252 -26.15 -10.05 0.22
CA ASP A 252 -27.53 -9.81 0.62
C ASP A 252 -27.64 -8.52 1.46
N TYR A 253 -28.86 -7.96 1.52
CA TYR A 253 -29.13 -6.78 2.34
C TYR A 253 -29.14 -7.12 3.84
N ASN A 254 -28.22 -6.54 4.62
CA ASN A 254 -28.19 -6.64 6.08
C ASN A 254 -27.36 -5.49 6.69
N GLU A 255 -27.29 -5.41 8.02
CA GLU A 255 -26.52 -4.35 8.71
C GLU A 255 -25.01 -4.42 8.41
N ALA A 256 -24.45 -5.62 8.24
CA ALA A 256 -23.04 -5.80 7.91
C ALA A 256 -22.72 -5.23 6.52
N MET A 257 -23.64 -5.38 5.56
CA MET A 257 -23.57 -4.75 4.25
C MET A 257 -23.55 -3.22 4.37
N LEU A 258 -24.42 -2.64 5.20
CA LEU A 258 -24.46 -1.18 5.39
C LEU A 258 -23.14 -0.65 5.98
N LYS A 259 -22.54 -1.36 6.93
CA LYS A 259 -21.21 -1.03 7.46
C LYS A 259 -20.13 -1.11 6.37
N LYS A 260 -20.15 -2.17 5.57
CA LYS A 260 -19.25 -2.36 4.42
C LYS A 260 -19.39 -1.25 3.39
N ALA A 261 -20.62 -0.88 3.03
CA ALA A 261 -20.92 0.21 2.12
C ALA A 261 -20.46 1.58 2.66
N LYS A 262 -20.61 1.83 3.97
CA LYS A 262 -20.09 3.06 4.61
C LYS A 262 -18.57 3.13 4.54
N PHE A 263 -17.87 2.03 4.86
CA PHE A 263 -16.42 1.97 4.72
C PHE A 263 -15.95 2.19 3.28
N MET A 264 -16.58 1.51 2.32
CA MET A 264 -16.27 1.67 0.89
C MET A 264 -16.45 3.10 0.42
N SER A 265 -17.49 3.81 0.90
CA SER A 265 -17.68 5.24 0.59
C SER A 265 -16.49 6.07 1.06
N SER A 266 -16.02 5.85 2.28
CA SER A 266 -14.89 6.62 2.81
C SER A 266 -13.58 6.27 2.10
N LEU A 267 -13.36 5.00 1.79
CA LEU A 267 -12.20 4.56 1.01
C LEU A 267 -12.21 5.16 -0.39
N ALA A 268 -13.36 5.18 -1.06
CA ALA A 268 -13.54 5.77 -2.38
C ALA A 268 -13.17 7.25 -2.40
N ASP A 269 -13.59 8.02 -1.40
CA ASP A 269 -13.26 9.45 -1.26
C ASP A 269 -11.74 9.69 -1.16
N VAL A 270 -11.02 8.82 -0.44
CA VAL A 270 -9.55 8.93 -0.26
C VAL A 270 -8.77 8.37 -1.46
N ALA A 271 -9.27 7.28 -2.04
CA ALA A 271 -8.62 6.60 -3.15
C ALA A 271 -8.88 7.29 -4.50
N GLY A 272 -9.90 8.14 -4.61
CA GLY A 272 -10.31 8.77 -5.87
C GLY A 272 -10.98 7.76 -6.81
N THR A 273 -11.88 6.95 -6.27
CA THR A 273 -12.62 5.91 -7.01
C THR A 273 -14.10 6.03 -6.75
N TYR A 274 -14.94 5.45 -7.62
CA TYR A 274 -16.37 5.29 -7.33
C TYR A 274 -16.62 4.09 -6.41
N SER A 275 -17.81 4.04 -5.81
CA SER A 275 -18.22 2.96 -4.92
C SER A 275 -19.60 2.44 -5.29
N LEU A 276 -19.69 1.14 -5.57
CA LEU A 276 -20.92 0.44 -5.93
C LEU A 276 -21.14 -0.75 -5.01
N PHE A 277 -22.38 -0.95 -4.56
CA PHE A 277 -22.79 -2.13 -3.84
C PHE A 277 -23.94 -2.81 -4.57
N ILE A 278 -23.69 -4.04 -5.05
CA ILE A 278 -24.67 -4.88 -5.71
C ILE A 278 -25.34 -5.73 -4.66
N VAL A 279 -26.66 -5.54 -4.51
CA VAL A 279 -27.46 -6.15 -3.45
C VAL A 279 -28.43 -7.15 -4.06
N LYS A 280 -28.52 -8.34 -3.46
CA LYS A 280 -29.58 -9.30 -3.79
C LYS A 280 -30.89 -8.92 -3.11
N GLY A 281 -31.94 -8.72 -3.91
CA GLY A 281 -33.29 -8.45 -3.41
C GLY A 281 -33.58 -6.98 -3.06
N PRO A 282 -34.76 -6.69 -2.49
CA PRO A 282 -35.18 -5.33 -2.20
C PRO A 282 -34.36 -4.68 -1.08
N HIS A 283 -33.96 -3.42 -1.28
CA HIS A 283 -33.23 -2.63 -0.29
C HIS A 283 -33.75 -1.19 -0.18
N ARG A 284 -33.58 -0.61 1.01
CA ARG A 284 -33.65 0.84 1.30
C ARG A 284 -32.52 1.12 2.29
N PRO A 285 -31.68 2.17 2.17
CA PRO A 285 -31.72 3.27 1.20
C PRO A 285 -31.18 2.89 -0.20
N LYS A 286 -31.17 3.86 -1.12
CA LYS A 286 -30.56 3.75 -2.46
C LYS A 286 -29.05 4.08 -2.49
N ALA A 287 -28.50 4.58 -1.39
CA ALA A 287 -27.10 4.94 -1.24
C ALA A 287 -26.71 4.93 0.24
N VAL A 288 -25.44 4.65 0.54
CA VAL A 288 -24.84 4.80 1.87
C VAL A 288 -23.55 5.61 1.69
N GLY A 289 -23.58 6.88 2.12
CA GLY A 289 -22.53 7.83 1.73
C GLY A 289 -22.51 8.00 0.21
N ASN A 290 -21.32 7.84 -0.38
CA ASN A 290 -21.07 7.87 -1.82
C ASN A 290 -21.17 6.48 -2.46
N THR A 291 -21.47 5.44 -1.68
CA THR A 291 -21.71 4.09 -2.22
C THR A 291 -23.12 3.99 -2.79
N LEU A 292 -23.23 3.77 -4.09
CA LEU A 292 -24.50 3.48 -4.77
C LEU A 292 -24.94 2.05 -4.43
N LEU A 293 -26.20 1.86 -4.03
CA LEU A 293 -26.77 0.53 -3.85
C LEU A 293 -27.64 0.23 -5.07
N ILE A 294 -27.34 -0.86 -5.77
CA ILE A 294 -28.08 -1.33 -6.94
C ILE A 294 -28.53 -2.76 -6.73
N LYS A 295 -29.73 -3.10 -7.22
CA LYS A 295 -30.17 -4.50 -7.22
C LYS A 295 -29.41 -5.28 -8.29
N SER A 296 -29.13 -6.55 -8.01
CA SER A 296 -28.51 -7.43 -9.01
C SER A 296 -29.34 -7.53 -10.30
N GLU A 297 -30.66 -7.41 -10.21
CA GLU A 297 -31.56 -7.41 -11.38
C GLU A 297 -31.59 -6.06 -12.12
N GLU A 298 -31.43 -4.95 -11.40
CA GLU A 298 -31.36 -3.60 -11.97
C GLU A 298 -30.03 -3.41 -12.72
N LEU A 299 -28.94 -3.99 -12.23
CA LEU A 299 -27.64 -3.95 -12.90
C LEU A 299 -27.66 -4.57 -14.31
N LYS A 300 -28.53 -5.56 -14.56
CA LYS A 300 -28.68 -6.21 -15.88
C LYS A 300 -29.33 -5.32 -16.94
N GLN A 301 -29.82 -4.14 -16.56
CA GLN A 301 -30.46 -3.18 -17.46
C GLN A 301 -29.48 -2.17 -18.05
N PHE A 302 -28.21 -2.19 -17.63
CA PHE A 302 -27.16 -1.32 -18.15
C PHE A 302 -26.54 -1.99 -19.37
N ASP A 303 -26.55 -1.30 -20.50
CA ASP A 303 -26.03 -1.80 -21.77
C ASP A 303 -24.54 -1.52 -21.93
N ASP A 304 -24.05 -0.42 -21.34
CA ASP A 304 -22.64 -0.03 -21.40
C ASP A 304 -22.09 0.61 -20.10
N ARG A 305 -20.76 0.78 -20.07
CA ARG A 305 -20.02 1.34 -18.93
C ARG A 305 -20.41 2.79 -18.61
N SER A 306 -20.73 3.58 -19.64
CA SER A 306 -21.02 5.01 -19.51
C SER A 306 -22.32 5.23 -18.75
N ASP A 307 -23.36 4.44 -19.05
CA ASP A 307 -24.64 4.51 -18.35
C ASP A 307 -24.50 4.30 -16.84
N LEU A 308 -23.65 3.34 -16.44
CA LEU A 308 -23.40 3.07 -15.02
C LEU A 308 -22.59 4.20 -14.37
N PHE A 309 -21.57 4.72 -15.05
CA PHE A 309 -20.80 5.87 -14.55
C PHE A 309 -21.62 7.15 -14.48
N ASP A 310 -22.51 7.43 -15.43
CA ASP A 310 -23.40 8.58 -15.38
C ASP A 310 -24.34 8.51 -14.17
N LEU A 311 -24.79 7.31 -13.81
CA LEU A 311 -25.56 7.10 -12.58
C LEU A 311 -24.72 7.34 -11.31
N LEU A 312 -23.45 6.93 -11.30
CA LEU A 312 -22.52 7.17 -10.19
C LEU A 312 -22.21 8.68 -10.06
N LEU A 313 -21.86 9.33 -11.16
CA LEU A 313 -21.53 10.76 -11.27
C LEU A 313 -22.71 11.66 -10.87
N SER A 314 -23.90 11.41 -11.42
CA SER A 314 -25.10 12.22 -11.14
C SER A 314 -25.47 12.25 -9.65
N ARG A 315 -25.00 11.27 -8.88
CA ARG A 315 -25.20 11.20 -7.42
C ARG A 315 -24.08 11.86 -6.63
N GLU A 316 -22.83 11.82 -7.08
CA GLU A 316 -21.76 12.61 -6.48
C GLU A 316 -22.07 14.12 -6.57
N VAL A 317 -22.57 14.58 -7.71
CA VAL A 317 -22.95 15.99 -7.92
C VAL A 317 -24.08 16.43 -6.99
N LYS A 318 -25.07 15.56 -6.70
CA LYS A 318 -26.14 15.86 -5.74
C LYS A 318 -25.61 16.11 -4.32
N LYS A 319 -24.45 15.56 -3.94
CA LYS A 319 -23.80 15.83 -2.65
C LYS A 319 -23.00 17.14 -2.66
N ALA A 320 -22.28 17.45 -3.74
CA ALA A 320 -21.58 18.73 -3.88
C ALA A 320 -22.54 19.93 -3.70
N ASN A 321 -23.81 19.74 -4.07
CA ASN A 321 -24.88 20.73 -3.88
C ASN A 321 -25.62 20.62 -2.53
N ALA A 322 -25.58 19.48 -1.84
CA ALA A 322 -26.23 19.31 -0.53
C ALA A 322 -25.33 19.68 0.66
N GLY A 323 -24.02 19.82 0.43
CA GLY A 323 -23.03 20.20 1.45
C GLY A 323 -22.64 21.69 1.47
N LYS A 324 -23.32 22.53 0.68
CA LYS A 324 -23.25 24.00 0.75
C LYS A 324 -24.51 24.53 1.41
#